data_AF-A0A553LE28-F1
#
_entry.id   AF-A0A553LE28-F1
#
_cell.length_a   1.000
_cell.length_b   1.000
_cell.length_c   1.000
_cell.angle_alpha   90.00
_cell.angle_beta   90.00
_cell.angle_gamma   90.00
#
_symmetry.space_group_name_H-M   'P 1'
#
loop_
_entity.id
_entity.type
_entity.pdbx_description
1 polymer ?
#
loop_
_entity_poly.entity_id
_entity_poly.type
_entity_poly.pdbx_seq_one_letter_code
_entity_poly.pdbx_strand_id
1 'polypeptide(L)'
;MNVMFAVSECAPFAKSGGLADVAGALPKELRRLGVDVRVMLPKYETIALKWKERMDKAAELVVPVGWRRQYCGVEKLEHDGVVYYLIDNEYYFKRPQLYGHGDDGERFAYFCRAVLDALPAISFQPDIIHCHDWHTGMIPFFLREQYRHDPFYADIRTIFTIHNLQFQGLFPRGILEDLLNLDGRYFTVDHLEFYGSVSFMKGALVASDLITTVSPTYKEEIQTAYYGERLDGLLRARRDDLLGILNGIDDEFYNPETDPFLAATYSVHTRERKKLNKRALQRRFGLPERDDAPVVAMVTRMTAQKGLDLVTCVFHDLMQEEMQLVVLGTGDWRFEQFFSQMAAAYPDKVGVYIGFHEPLAHQIYAGADLFLMPSLFEPCGLSQMIALRYGTIPIVRETGGLNDTVQSYNEFTGEGNGFSFTNFNAHDMLYTIRRALSFYRQPSVWERLMERAMRGDYSWRRSAREYRKAYEQLNKKGEDALVRG
;
A
#
# COMPACT_ATOMS: atom_id res chain seq x y z
N MET A 1 -0.89 15.03 21.18
CA MET A 1 -1.13 15.24 19.74
C MET A 1 -2.14 14.22 19.28
N ASN A 2 -3.22 14.70 18.69
CA ASN A 2 -4.39 13.95 18.27
C ASN A 2 -4.40 13.89 16.74
N VAL A 3 -4.52 12.70 16.18
CA VAL A 3 -4.52 12.52 14.72
C VAL A 3 -5.72 11.69 14.30
N MET A 4 -6.50 12.21 13.36
CA MET A 4 -7.58 11.47 12.70
C MET A 4 -7.09 10.96 11.34
N PHE A 5 -6.94 9.64 11.21
CA PHE A 5 -6.74 9.00 9.91
C PHE A 5 -8.08 8.90 9.19
N ALA A 6 -8.14 9.38 7.95
CA ALA A 6 -9.27 9.16 7.06
C ALA A 6 -8.84 8.21 5.94
N VAL A 7 -9.45 7.04 5.87
CA VAL A 7 -9.06 5.96 4.95
C VAL A 7 -10.28 5.32 4.30
N SER A 8 -10.14 4.86 3.06
CA SER A 8 -11.17 4.03 2.42
C SER A 8 -11.05 2.55 2.76
N GLU A 9 -9.90 2.09 3.26
CA GLU A 9 -9.70 0.70 3.63
C GLU A 9 -8.76 0.58 4.84
N CYS A 10 -8.96 -0.46 5.65
CA CYS A 10 -8.18 -0.73 6.85
C CYS A 10 -8.30 -2.21 7.21
N ALA A 11 -7.17 -2.91 7.28
CA ALA A 11 -7.13 -4.26 7.86
C ALA A 11 -7.39 -4.18 9.38
N PRO A 12 -8.13 -5.11 9.99
CA PRO A 12 -8.74 -6.32 9.41
C PRO A 12 -10.20 -6.14 8.95
N PHE A 13 -10.69 -4.91 8.80
CA PHE A 13 -12.10 -4.63 8.53
C PHE A 13 -12.44 -4.71 7.04
N ALA A 14 -11.69 -4.01 6.20
CA ALA A 14 -11.91 -3.92 4.76
C ALA A 14 -10.55 -3.79 4.07
N LYS A 15 -10.24 -4.69 3.12
CA LYS A 15 -8.95 -4.74 2.42
C LYS A 15 -9.15 -5.04 0.94
N SER A 16 -8.55 -4.20 0.10
CA SER A 16 -8.42 -4.40 -1.34
C SER A 16 -6.99 -4.20 -1.85
N GLY A 17 -6.20 -3.34 -1.18
CA GLY A 17 -4.81 -3.08 -1.54
C GLY A 17 -3.89 -2.91 -0.33
N GLY A 18 -2.73 -2.30 -0.58
CA GLY A 18 -1.71 -2.04 0.44
C GLY A 18 -2.06 -0.89 1.38
N LEU A 19 -2.99 0.01 1.02
CA LEU A 19 -3.46 1.08 1.90
C LEU A 19 -4.10 0.47 3.16
N ALA A 20 -4.85 -0.63 3.02
CA ALA A 20 -5.46 -1.31 4.16
C ALA A 20 -4.41 -1.80 5.17
N ASP A 21 -3.27 -2.28 4.69
CA ASP A 21 -2.16 -2.73 5.54
C ASP A 21 -1.49 -1.55 6.25
N VAL A 22 -1.34 -0.40 5.56
CA VAL A 22 -0.85 0.83 6.19
C VAL A 22 -1.79 1.29 7.30
N ALA A 23 -3.09 1.41 7.01
CA ALA A 23 -4.10 1.86 7.94
C ALA A 23 -4.32 0.89 9.11
N GLY A 24 -4.05 -0.40 8.90
CA GLY A 24 -4.15 -1.43 9.94
C GLY A 24 -2.96 -1.44 10.91
N ALA A 25 -1.76 -1.08 10.46
CA ALA A 25 -0.53 -1.25 11.25
C ALA A 25 0.08 0.07 11.74
N LEU A 26 0.16 1.10 10.89
CA LEU A 26 0.80 2.38 11.24
C LEU A 26 0.15 3.08 12.46
N PRO A 27 -1.20 3.13 12.61
CA PRO A 27 -1.83 3.70 13.80
C PRO A 27 -1.39 3.05 15.12
N LYS A 28 -1.19 1.72 15.13
CA LYS A 28 -0.73 0.98 16.32
C LYS A 28 0.67 1.43 16.72
N GLU A 29 1.58 1.55 15.75
CA GLU A 29 2.95 2.04 16.01
C GLU A 29 2.99 3.50 16.46
N LEU A 30 2.16 4.37 15.87
CA LEU A 30 2.07 5.77 16.30
C LEU A 30 1.52 5.89 17.73
N ARG A 31 0.57 5.04 18.13
CA ARG A 31 0.08 4.95 19.52
C ARG A 31 1.19 4.53 20.48
N ARG A 32 2.03 3.55 20.10
CA ARG A 32 3.23 3.15 20.85
C ARG A 32 4.22 4.33 21.03
N LEU A 33 4.21 5.30 20.12
CA LEU A 33 5.01 6.53 20.19
C LEU A 33 4.32 7.71 20.91
N GLY A 34 3.14 7.50 21.50
CA GLY A 34 2.41 8.49 22.30
C GLY A 34 1.48 9.42 21.52
N VAL A 35 1.18 9.13 20.25
CA VAL A 35 0.21 9.89 19.45
C VAL A 35 -1.20 9.33 19.67
N ASP A 36 -2.20 10.16 19.99
CA ASP A 36 -3.60 9.71 20.04
C ASP A 36 -4.16 9.59 18.62
N VAL A 37 -3.85 8.47 17.97
CA VAL A 37 -4.35 8.15 16.62
C VAL A 37 -5.69 7.45 16.69
N ARG A 38 -6.64 7.95 15.91
CA ARG A 38 -7.93 7.32 15.64
C ARG A 38 -8.10 7.17 14.13
N VAL A 39 -8.89 6.19 13.70
CA VAL A 39 -9.08 5.87 12.29
C VAL A 39 -10.55 5.95 11.94
N MET A 40 -10.89 6.67 10.88
CA MET A 40 -12.24 6.75 10.34
C MET A 40 -12.28 6.16 8.94
N LEU A 41 -13.24 5.26 8.72
CA LEU A 41 -13.44 4.53 7.47
C LEU A 41 -14.93 4.26 7.20
N PRO A 42 -15.32 3.92 5.96
CA PRO A 42 -16.68 3.50 5.69
C PRO A 42 -17.04 2.14 6.32
N LYS A 43 -18.29 1.99 6.76
CA LYS A 43 -18.84 0.72 7.25
C LYS A 43 -19.33 -0.14 6.08
N TYR A 44 -18.40 -0.79 5.38
CA TYR A 44 -18.73 -1.63 4.23
C TYR A 44 -19.56 -2.87 4.61
N GLU A 45 -20.38 -3.34 3.66
CA GLU A 45 -21.08 -4.61 3.76
C GLU A 45 -20.14 -5.79 4.02
N THR A 46 -18.98 -5.77 3.38
CA THR A 46 -17.97 -6.85 3.41
C THR A 46 -17.28 -7.01 4.76
N ILE A 47 -17.43 -6.05 5.68
CA ILE A 47 -16.89 -6.18 7.05
C ILE A 47 -17.56 -7.39 7.73
N ALA A 48 -16.72 -8.30 8.23
CA ALA A 48 -17.19 -9.53 8.87
C ALA A 48 -18.09 -9.25 10.08
N LEU A 49 -19.13 -10.09 10.26
CA LEU A 49 -20.14 -9.92 11.32
C LEU A 49 -19.53 -9.81 12.72
N LYS A 50 -18.49 -10.61 13.02
CA LYS A 50 -17.75 -10.57 14.29
C LYS A 50 -17.22 -9.19 14.67
N TRP A 51 -16.96 -8.32 13.69
CA TRP A 51 -16.53 -6.95 13.92
C TRP A 51 -17.73 -6.03 14.11
N LYS A 52 -18.77 -6.19 13.27
CA LYS A 52 -20.01 -5.40 13.35
C LYS A 52 -20.72 -5.56 14.70
N GLU A 53 -20.73 -6.75 15.27
CA GLU A 53 -21.33 -7.04 16.58
C GLU A 53 -20.60 -6.38 17.76
N ARG A 54 -19.37 -5.93 17.56
CA ARG A 54 -18.55 -5.24 18.58
C ARG A 54 -18.60 -3.73 18.47
N MET A 55 -19.36 -3.20 17.51
CA MET A 55 -19.46 -1.78 17.25
C MET A 55 -20.55 -1.15 18.10
N ASP A 56 -20.23 -0.03 18.75
CA ASP A 56 -21.17 0.77 19.52
C ASP A 56 -21.50 2.07 18.78
N LYS A 57 -22.77 2.44 18.76
CA LYS A 57 -23.18 3.71 18.15
C LYS A 57 -22.60 4.89 18.92
N ALA A 58 -21.76 5.69 18.26
CA ALA A 58 -21.11 6.86 18.84
C ALA A 58 -21.84 8.16 18.52
N ALA A 59 -22.39 8.28 17.31
CA ALA A 59 -23.15 9.46 16.90
C ALA A 59 -24.14 9.14 15.77
N GLU A 60 -25.07 10.06 15.53
CA GLU A 60 -25.93 10.10 14.37
C GLU A 60 -26.07 11.56 13.92
N LEU A 61 -25.90 11.80 12.63
CA LEU A 61 -25.95 13.13 12.04
C LEU A 61 -26.48 13.07 10.60
N VAL A 62 -26.64 14.25 10.00
CA VAL A 62 -27.11 14.40 8.62
C VAL A 62 -26.07 15.19 7.84
N VAL A 63 -25.53 14.57 6.79
CA VAL A 63 -24.45 15.12 5.97
C VAL A 63 -25.05 15.71 4.69
N PRO A 64 -24.76 16.98 4.35
CA PRO A 64 -25.18 17.58 3.09
C PRO A 64 -24.32 17.03 1.94
N VAL A 65 -24.94 16.63 0.83
CA VAL A 65 -24.23 16.24 -0.40
C VAL A 65 -24.98 16.83 -1.58
N GLY A 66 -24.45 17.88 -2.18
CA GLY A 66 -25.26 18.64 -3.12
C GLY A 66 -26.46 19.30 -2.43
N TRP A 67 -27.60 19.17 -3.10
CA TRP A 67 -28.94 19.48 -2.59
C TRP A 67 -29.52 18.43 -1.63
N ARG A 68 -28.86 17.27 -1.48
CA ARG A 68 -29.35 16.14 -0.67
C ARG A 68 -28.89 16.27 0.78
N ARG A 69 -29.65 15.64 1.67
CA ARG A 69 -29.32 15.46 3.09
C ARG A 69 -29.34 13.97 3.39
N GLN A 70 -28.17 13.39 3.65
CA GLN A 70 -28.01 11.95 3.82
C GLN A 70 -27.79 11.60 5.28
N TYR A 71 -28.43 10.53 5.73
CA TYR A 71 -28.18 9.94 7.04
C TYR A 71 -26.69 9.57 7.17
N CYS A 72 -26.13 9.73 8.36
CA CYS A 72 -24.78 9.31 8.72
C CYS A 72 -24.78 8.80 10.15
N GLY A 73 -24.72 7.48 10.31
CA GLY A 73 -24.38 6.86 11.59
C GLY A 73 -22.87 6.83 11.77
N VAL A 74 -22.41 6.97 13.01
CA VAL A 74 -21.01 6.78 13.35
C VAL A 74 -20.93 5.67 14.39
N GLU A 75 -20.37 4.54 13.99
CA GLU A 75 -20.10 3.43 14.89
C GLU A 75 -18.68 3.51 15.42
N LYS A 76 -18.44 3.08 16.67
CA LYS A 76 -17.14 3.06 17.31
C LYS A 76 -16.74 1.64 17.67
N LEU A 77 -15.46 1.34 17.47
CA LEU A 77 -14.84 0.09 17.90
C LEU A 77 -13.43 0.38 18.43
N GLU A 78 -13.04 -0.24 19.54
CA GLU A 78 -11.65 -0.27 19.98
C GLU A 78 -11.03 -1.63 19.69
N HIS A 79 -9.86 -1.62 19.06
CA HIS A 79 -9.11 -2.83 18.73
C HIS A 79 -7.61 -2.53 18.75
N ASP A 80 -6.84 -3.37 19.45
CA ASP A 80 -5.38 -3.28 19.57
C ASP A 80 -4.89 -1.88 20.02
N GLY A 81 -5.65 -1.26 20.92
CA GLY A 81 -5.33 0.06 21.49
C GLY A 81 -5.59 1.25 20.56
N VAL A 82 -6.23 1.03 19.40
CA VAL A 82 -6.65 2.06 18.43
C VAL A 82 -8.18 2.16 18.42
N VAL A 83 -8.68 3.40 18.36
CA VAL A 83 -10.11 3.69 18.21
C VAL A 83 -10.44 3.84 16.73
N TYR A 84 -11.44 3.08 16.28
CA TYR A 84 -11.97 3.09 14.92
C TYR A 84 -13.38 3.67 14.91
N TYR A 85 -13.66 4.55 13.95
CA TYR A 85 -14.97 5.11 13.67
C TYR A 85 -15.44 4.67 12.28
N LEU A 86 -16.58 3.99 12.21
CA LEU A 86 -17.11 3.48 10.97
C LEU A 86 -18.34 4.28 10.55
N ILE A 87 -18.25 4.93 9.39
CA ILE A 87 -19.32 5.74 8.82
C ILE A 87 -20.37 4.82 8.20
N ASP A 88 -21.53 4.77 8.85
CA ASP A 88 -22.68 3.97 8.50
C ASP A 88 -23.62 4.73 7.56
N ASN A 89 -23.75 4.20 6.35
CA ASN A 89 -24.78 4.59 5.39
C ASN A 89 -24.99 3.42 4.42
N GLU A 90 -26.09 2.69 4.58
CA GLU A 90 -26.36 1.53 3.73
C GLU A 90 -26.54 1.91 2.25
N TYR A 91 -27.08 3.10 1.95
CA TYR A 91 -27.26 3.54 0.57
C TYR A 91 -25.93 3.57 -0.19
N TYR A 92 -24.85 4.02 0.45
CA TYR A 92 -23.52 4.13 -0.15
C TYR A 92 -22.61 2.90 0.06
N PHE A 93 -22.63 2.29 1.26
CA PHE A 93 -21.62 1.30 1.66
C PHE A 93 -22.13 -0.14 1.77
N LYS A 94 -23.44 -0.36 1.61
CA LYS A 94 -24.01 -1.72 1.47
C LYS A 94 -23.86 -2.21 0.03
N ARG A 95 -22.62 -2.58 -0.32
CA ARG A 95 -22.21 -2.99 -1.67
C ARG A 95 -21.22 -4.17 -1.59
N PRO A 96 -21.18 -5.02 -2.63
CA PRO A 96 -20.26 -6.16 -2.66
C PRO A 96 -18.79 -5.80 -2.88
N GLN A 97 -18.48 -4.63 -3.45
CA GLN A 97 -17.11 -4.13 -3.64
C GLN A 97 -16.91 -2.75 -3.02
N LEU A 98 -15.68 -2.45 -2.59
CA LEU A 98 -15.30 -1.19 -1.92
C LEU A 98 -15.32 0.03 -2.85
N TYR A 99 -15.03 -0.16 -4.14
CA TYR A 99 -14.95 0.88 -5.18
C TYR A 99 -15.16 0.28 -6.58
N GLY A 100 -15.24 1.13 -7.59
CA GLY A 100 -15.54 0.78 -8.99
C GLY A 100 -17.02 0.93 -9.36
N HIS A 101 -17.81 1.62 -8.54
CA HIS A 101 -19.22 1.89 -8.83
C HIS A 101 -19.37 3.21 -9.57
N GLY A 102 -20.43 3.34 -10.39
CA GLY A 102 -20.65 4.53 -11.22
C GLY A 102 -20.87 5.83 -10.41
N ASP A 103 -21.26 5.69 -9.15
CA ASP A 103 -21.53 6.77 -8.18
C ASP A 103 -20.38 7.00 -7.18
N ASP A 104 -19.18 6.44 -7.42
CA ASP A 104 -18.02 6.58 -6.53
C ASP A 104 -17.70 8.04 -6.18
N GLY A 105 -17.88 8.96 -7.13
CA GLY A 105 -17.70 10.40 -6.89
C GLY A 105 -18.66 10.96 -5.84
N GLU A 106 -19.94 10.57 -5.89
CA GLU A 106 -20.93 10.94 -4.87
C GLU A 106 -20.58 10.32 -3.52
N ARG A 107 -20.27 9.01 -3.53
CA ARG A 107 -20.01 8.26 -2.32
C ARG A 107 -18.82 8.80 -1.54
N PHE A 108 -17.72 9.10 -2.21
CA PHE A 108 -16.53 9.60 -1.54
C PHE A 108 -16.60 11.11 -1.26
N ALA A 109 -17.41 11.88 -2.00
CA ALA A 109 -17.78 13.23 -1.59
C ALA A 109 -18.58 13.22 -0.26
N TYR A 110 -19.58 12.34 -0.16
CA TYR A 110 -20.32 12.09 1.09
C TYR A 110 -19.37 11.68 2.21
N PHE A 111 -18.49 10.70 1.98
CA PHE A 111 -17.55 10.23 2.99
C PHE A 111 -16.63 11.35 3.49
N CYS A 112 -16.03 12.14 2.59
CA CYS A 112 -15.17 13.25 2.98
C CYS A 112 -15.88 14.26 3.88
N ARG A 113 -17.15 14.58 3.58
CA ARG A 113 -17.98 15.46 4.42
C ARG A 113 -18.37 14.82 5.75
N ALA A 114 -18.78 13.55 5.70
CA ALA A 114 -19.12 12.78 6.90
C ALA A 114 -17.96 12.74 7.89
N VAL A 115 -16.71 12.63 7.40
CA VAL A 115 -15.52 12.70 8.26
C VAL A 115 -15.45 14.02 9.01
N LEU A 116 -15.60 15.15 8.31
CA LEU A 116 -15.53 16.48 8.93
C LEU A 116 -16.71 16.75 9.87
N ASP A 117 -17.94 16.42 9.45
CA ASP A 117 -19.15 16.65 10.24
C ASP A 117 -19.21 15.73 11.48
N ALA A 118 -18.59 14.55 11.43
CA ALA A 118 -18.55 13.63 12.56
C ALA A 118 -17.64 14.11 13.70
N LEU A 119 -16.60 14.91 13.43
CA LEU A 119 -15.59 15.31 14.44
C LEU A 119 -16.22 15.98 15.69
N PRO A 120 -17.10 16.99 15.57
CA PRO A 120 -17.76 17.57 16.74
C PRO A 120 -18.74 16.58 17.38
N ALA A 121 -19.45 15.79 16.58
CA ALA A 121 -20.47 14.84 17.04
C ALA A 121 -19.87 13.73 17.92
N ILE A 122 -18.63 13.31 17.65
CA ILE A 122 -17.88 12.35 18.48
C ILE A 122 -17.00 13.04 19.55
N SER A 123 -17.11 14.36 19.69
CA SER A 123 -16.31 15.17 20.63
C SER A 123 -14.80 14.93 20.48
N PHE A 124 -14.29 14.89 19.24
CA PHE A 124 -12.88 14.71 18.96
C PHE A 124 -12.37 15.80 18.00
N GLN A 125 -11.56 16.72 18.53
CA GLN A 125 -10.87 17.73 17.76
C GLN A 125 -9.42 17.24 17.50
N PRO A 126 -9.09 16.79 16.28
CA PRO A 126 -7.73 16.39 15.94
C PRO A 126 -6.85 17.62 15.70
N ASP A 127 -5.55 17.51 16.02
CA ASP A 127 -4.56 18.50 15.56
C ASP A 127 -4.33 18.32 14.04
N ILE A 128 -4.37 17.07 13.58
CA ILE A 128 -4.09 16.69 12.20
C ILE A 128 -5.13 15.71 11.67
N ILE A 129 -5.65 15.96 10.47
CA ILE A 129 -6.35 14.95 9.67
C ILE A 129 -5.39 14.38 8.63
N HIS A 130 -5.10 13.09 8.73
CA HIS A 130 -4.25 12.37 7.81
C HIS A 130 -5.11 11.64 6.78
N CYS A 131 -5.14 12.19 5.58
CA CYS A 131 -5.92 11.72 4.45
C CYS A 131 -5.08 10.77 3.59
N HIS A 132 -5.68 9.68 3.11
CA HIS A 132 -5.03 8.71 2.24
C HIS A 132 -5.79 8.52 0.92
N ASP A 133 -5.07 8.70 -0.19
CA ASP A 133 -5.54 8.56 -1.57
C ASP A 133 -6.80 9.39 -1.94
N TRP A 134 -7.17 9.34 -3.22
CA TRP A 134 -8.25 10.16 -3.80
C TRP A 134 -9.60 10.04 -3.06
N HIS A 135 -9.88 8.91 -2.43
CA HIS A 135 -11.10 8.65 -1.66
C HIS A 135 -11.34 9.66 -0.53
N THR A 136 -10.25 10.23 0.01
CA THR A 136 -10.26 11.24 1.07
C THR A 136 -9.70 12.57 0.60
N GLY A 137 -9.42 12.68 -0.71
CA GLY A 137 -8.70 13.82 -1.28
C GLY A 137 -9.46 15.15 -1.21
N MET A 138 -10.78 15.11 -1.04
CA MET A 138 -11.58 16.33 -0.86
C MET A 138 -11.61 16.85 0.57
N ILE A 139 -11.19 16.06 1.57
CA ILE A 139 -11.18 16.51 2.98
C ILE A 139 -10.33 17.78 3.17
N PRO A 140 -9.07 17.86 2.69
CA PRO A 140 -8.26 19.06 2.87
C PRO A 140 -8.88 20.30 2.18
N PHE A 141 -9.48 20.08 1.00
CA PHE A 141 -10.11 21.17 0.25
C PHE A 141 -11.39 21.66 0.92
N PHE A 142 -12.25 20.76 1.38
CA PHE A 142 -13.43 21.10 2.17
C PHE A 142 -13.05 21.80 3.46
N LEU A 143 -12.08 21.26 4.20
CA LEU A 143 -11.61 21.88 5.44
C LEU A 143 -11.23 23.34 5.18
N ARG A 144 -10.40 23.59 4.17
CA ARG A 144 -9.91 24.93 3.83
C ARG A 144 -11.00 25.88 3.37
N GLU A 145 -11.86 25.47 2.45
CA GLU A 145 -12.81 26.37 1.77
C GLU A 145 -14.16 26.47 2.46
N GLN A 146 -14.57 25.46 3.24
CA GLN A 146 -15.92 25.33 3.77
C GLN A 146 -16.00 25.18 5.29
N TYR A 147 -14.94 24.78 6.01
CA TYR A 147 -15.04 24.50 7.46
C TYR A 147 -14.16 25.40 8.32
N ARG A 148 -13.02 25.90 7.82
CA ARG A 148 -12.07 26.72 8.59
C ARG A 148 -12.62 28.00 9.23
N HIS A 149 -13.81 28.46 8.83
CA HIS A 149 -14.47 29.61 9.44
C HIS A 149 -15.10 29.29 10.82
N ASP A 150 -15.32 28.02 11.11
CA ASP A 150 -15.76 27.55 12.43
C ASP A 150 -14.53 27.35 13.34
N PRO A 151 -14.51 27.93 14.56
CA PRO A 151 -13.39 27.80 15.51
C PRO A 151 -12.98 26.36 15.83
N PHE A 152 -13.89 25.39 15.75
CA PHE A 152 -13.57 23.98 15.96
C PHE A 152 -12.55 23.47 14.92
N TYR A 153 -12.58 23.98 13.70
CA TYR A 153 -11.77 23.49 12.58
C TYR A 153 -10.58 24.39 12.22
N ALA A 154 -10.54 25.62 12.76
CA ALA A 154 -9.61 26.66 12.34
C ALA A 154 -8.12 26.23 12.41
N ASP A 155 -7.75 25.51 13.47
CA ASP A 155 -6.35 25.11 13.74
C ASP A 155 -6.00 23.71 13.21
N ILE A 156 -6.99 22.98 12.66
CA ILE A 156 -6.78 21.61 12.16
C ILE A 156 -5.90 21.66 10.91
N ARG A 157 -4.80 20.89 10.94
CA ARG A 157 -3.88 20.72 9.82
C ARG A 157 -4.16 19.42 9.06
N THR A 158 -3.65 19.34 7.85
CA THR A 158 -3.90 18.22 6.94
C THR A 158 -2.64 17.67 6.34
N ILE A 159 -2.56 16.34 6.32
CA ILE A 159 -1.51 15.59 5.62
C ILE A 159 -2.20 14.69 4.63
N PHE A 160 -1.68 14.64 3.40
CA PHE A 160 -2.18 13.74 2.37
C PHE A 160 -1.12 12.73 1.95
N THR A 161 -1.40 11.44 2.06
CA THR A 161 -0.52 10.38 1.55
C THR A 161 -1.01 9.85 0.21
N ILE A 162 -0.11 9.87 -0.77
CA ILE A 162 -0.26 9.22 -2.07
C ILE A 162 0.29 7.80 -1.95
N HIS A 163 -0.58 6.78 -2.03
CA HIS A 163 -0.16 5.37 -2.12
C HIS A 163 -0.04 4.92 -3.56
N ASN A 164 -0.86 5.47 -4.45
CA ASN A 164 -0.79 5.21 -5.88
C ASN A 164 -1.33 6.39 -6.70
N LEU A 165 -0.45 7.03 -7.47
CA LEU A 165 -0.80 8.21 -8.29
C LEU A 165 -1.68 7.88 -9.50
N GLN A 166 -1.78 6.62 -9.90
CA GLN A 166 -2.59 6.19 -11.05
C GLN A 166 -4.09 6.42 -10.81
N PHE A 167 -4.55 6.31 -9.57
CA PHE A 167 -5.97 6.48 -9.22
C PHE A 167 -6.22 7.87 -8.63
N GLN A 168 -6.70 8.79 -9.45
CA GLN A 168 -6.78 10.21 -9.10
C GLN A 168 -8.20 10.71 -8.72
N GLY A 169 -9.21 9.84 -8.81
CA GLY A 169 -10.62 10.21 -8.62
C GLY A 169 -11.06 11.29 -9.61
N LEU A 170 -11.07 10.94 -10.90
CA LEU A 170 -11.45 11.86 -11.99
C LEU A 170 -12.95 11.77 -12.25
N PHE A 171 -13.63 12.92 -12.17
CA PHE A 171 -15.07 13.02 -12.34
C PHE A 171 -15.46 14.15 -13.29
N PRO A 172 -16.64 14.09 -13.93
CA PRO A 172 -17.13 15.18 -14.78
C PRO A 172 -17.29 16.48 -14.01
N ARG A 173 -17.14 17.63 -14.68
CA ARG A 173 -17.27 18.98 -14.10
C ARG A 173 -18.52 19.18 -13.24
N GLY A 174 -19.66 18.59 -13.63
CA GLY A 174 -20.94 18.75 -12.91
C GLY A 174 -20.87 18.38 -11.42
N ILE A 175 -19.96 17.47 -11.04
CA ILE A 175 -19.76 17.07 -9.64
C ILE A 175 -19.47 18.24 -8.69
N LEU A 176 -18.86 19.31 -9.21
CA LEU A 176 -18.41 20.45 -8.42
C LEU A 176 -19.59 21.14 -7.72
N GLU A 177 -20.65 21.42 -8.47
CA GLU A 177 -21.86 22.05 -7.95
C GLU A 177 -22.81 20.98 -7.40
N ASP A 178 -23.02 19.89 -8.14
CA ASP A 178 -24.04 18.89 -7.83
C ASP A 178 -23.78 18.11 -6.55
N LEU A 179 -22.50 17.86 -6.21
CA LEU A 179 -22.12 16.98 -5.09
C LEU A 179 -21.19 17.67 -4.08
N LEU A 180 -20.22 18.46 -4.57
CA LEU A 180 -19.23 19.10 -3.72
C LEU A 180 -19.72 20.42 -3.10
N ASN A 181 -20.85 20.98 -3.54
CA ASN A 181 -21.34 22.31 -3.14
C ASN A 181 -20.24 23.38 -3.24
N LEU A 182 -19.47 23.33 -4.33
CA LEU A 182 -18.39 24.28 -4.62
C LEU A 182 -18.77 25.15 -5.82
N ASP A 183 -18.45 26.43 -5.72
CA ASP A 183 -18.67 27.40 -6.78
C ASP A 183 -17.78 27.12 -8.00
N GLY A 184 -18.28 27.43 -9.20
CA GLY A 184 -17.57 27.27 -10.47
C GLY A 184 -16.18 27.93 -10.51
N ARG A 185 -15.88 28.92 -9.66
CA ARG A 185 -14.55 29.54 -9.51
C ARG A 185 -13.44 28.55 -9.14
N TYR A 186 -13.79 27.42 -8.52
CA TYR A 186 -12.83 26.37 -8.16
C TYR A 186 -12.51 25.42 -9.33
N PHE A 187 -13.19 25.56 -10.48
CA PHE A 187 -12.87 24.84 -11.71
C PHE A 187 -11.79 25.58 -12.51
N THR A 188 -10.60 25.66 -11.94
CA THR A 188 -9.43 26.29 -12.57
C THR A 188 -8.18 25.41 -12.41
N VAL A 189 -7.18 25.66 -13.26
CA VAL A 189 -5.91 24.93 -13.25
C VAL A 189 -5.19 25.03 -11.90
N ASP A 190 -5.39 26.13 -11.17
CA ASP A 190 -4.79 26.31 -9.84
C ASP A 190 -5.57 25.58 -8.72
N HIS A 191 -6.74 25.03 -9.03
CA HIS A 191 -7.64 24.37 -8.08
C HIS A 191 -7.97 22.94 -8.54
N LEU A 192 -9.25 22.64 -8.79
CA LEU A 192 -9.74 21.26 -8.93
C LEU A 192 -9.77 20.75 -10.38
N GLU A 193 -9.70 21.64 -11.37
CA GLU A 193 -9.77 21.26 -12.79
C GLU A 193 -8.56 20.41 -13.18
N PHE A 194 -8.77 19.34 -13.93
CA PHE A 194 -7.72 18.47 -14.43
C PHE A 194 -8.12 17.89 -15.79
N TYR A 195 -7.62 18.52 -16.86
CA TYR A 195 -7.87 18.13 -18.25
C TYR A 195 -9.37 17.98 -18.58
N GLY A 196 -10.18 18.94 -18.16
CA GLY A 196 -11.64 18.97 -18.36
C GLY A 196 -12.45 18.19 -17.32
N SER A 197 -11.79 17.51 -16.39
CA SER A 197 -12.40 16.78 -15.27
C SER A 197 -12.15 17.50 -13.94
N VAL A 198 -12.81 17.06 -12.87
CA VAL A 198 -12.49 17.37 -11.48
C VAL A 198 -11.67 16.22 -10.91
N SER A 199 -10.53 16.51 -10.29
CA SER A 199 -9.69 15.49 -9.62
C SER A 199 -9.72 15.68 -8.10
N PHE A 200 -10.18 14.66 -7.39
CA PHE A 200 -10.18 14.66 -5.92
C PHE A 200 -8.75 14.61 -5.36
N MET A 201 -7.88 13.82 -5.98
CA MET A 201 -6.46 13.78 -5.58
C MET A 201 -5.79 15.13 -5.80
N LYS A 202 -6.02 15.79 -6.93
CA LYS A 202 -5.50 17.14 -7.18
C LYS A 202 -5.98 18.13 -6.10
N GLY A 203 -7.26 18.06 -5.72
CA GLY A 203 -7.80 18.87 -4.63
C GLY A 203 -7.00 18.71 -3.34
N ALA A 204 -6.64 17.49 -2.99
CA ALA A 204 -5.78 17.19 -1.85
C ALA A 204 -4.39 17.80 -2.00
N LEU A 205 -3.74 17.62 -3.15
CA LEU A 205 -2.40 18.13 -3.42
C LEU A 205 -2.34 19.66 -3.43
N VAL A 206 -3.44 20.33 -3.79
CA VAL A 206 -3.54 21.79 -3.74
C VAL A 206 -3.83 22.29 -2.33
N ALA A 207 -4.63 21.57 -1.53
CA ALA A 207 -5.14 22.06 -0.26
C ALA A 207 -4.40 21.58 1.00
N SER A 208 -3.68 20.47 0.93
CA SER A 208 -3.02 19.89 2.11
C SER A 208 -1.83 20.73 2.57
N ASP A 209 -1.63 20.79 3.89
CA ASP A 209 -0.49 21.49 4.49
C ASP A 209 0.82 20.71 4.28
N LEU A 210 0.76 19.36 4.22
CA LEU A 210 1.90 18.50 3.89
C LEU A 210 1.47 17.34 2.98
N ILE A 211 2.35 16.92 2.07
CA ILE A 211 2.14 15.79 1.17
C ILE A 211 3.17 14.72 1.49
N THR A 212 2.72 13.47 1.57
CA THR A 212 3.59 12.32 1.77
C THR A 212 3.36 11.29 0.68
N THR A 213 4.36 10.48 0.39
CA THR A 213 4.22 9.28 -0.42
C THR A 213 5.06 8.15 0.17
N VAL A 214 4.86 6.94 -0.31
CA VAL A 214 5.24 5.69 0.37
C VAL A 214 6.69 5.25 0.17
N SER A 215 7.55 6.12 -0.38
CA SER A 215 8.97 5.84 -0.67
C SER A 215 9.75 7.11 -1.02
N PRO A 216 11.00 7.26 -0.54
CA PRO A 216 11.93 8.30 -1.00
C PRO A 216 12.23 8.28 -2.50
N THR A 217 12.50 7.11 -3.09
CA THR A 217 12.73 7.02 -4.54
C THR A 217 11.46 7.38 -5.31
N TYR A 218 10.30 6.87 -4.90
CA TYR A 218 9.02 7.15 -5.57
C TYR A 218 8.66 8.64 -5.51
N LYS A 219 8.96 9.31 -4.40
CA LYS A 219 8.83 10.77 -4.26
C LYS A 219 9.57 11.54 -5.36
N GLU A 220 10.77 11.11 -5.72
CA GLU A 220 11.52 11.73 -6.82
C GLU A 220 10.98 11.29 -8.19
N GLU A 221 10.59 10.02 -8.35
CA GLU A 221 10.02 9.48 -9.59
C GLU A 221 8.72 10.21 -9.99
N ILE A 222 7.75 10.38 -9.09
CA ILE A 222 6.44 11.00 -9.39
C ILE A 222 6.53 12.48 -9.77
N GLN A 223 7.68 13.11 -9.56
CA GLN A 223 7.96 14.46 -10.03
C GLN A 223 8.43 14.48 -11.50
N THR A 224 8.57 13.33 -12.16
CA THR A 224 8.88 13.20 -13.59
C THR A 224 7.61 12.98 -14.41
N ALA A 225 7.61 13.40 -15.68
CA ALA A 225 6.46 13.18 -16.56
C ALA A 225 6.15 11.70 -16.82
N TYR A 226 7.15 10.82 -16.70
CA TYR A 226 6.99 9.38 -16.95
C TYR A 226 6.20 8.68 -15.85
N TYR A 227 6.42 9.03 -14.57
CA TYR A 227 5.75 8.42 -13.42
C TYR A 227 4.67 9.29 -12.78
N GLY A 228 4.67 10.59 -13.06
CA GLY A 228 3.86 11.57 -12.34
C GLY A 228 2.41 11.68 -12.81
N GLU A 229 1.96 10.85 -13.75
CA GLU A 229 0.55 10.75 -14.17
C GLU A 229 -0.11 12.13 -14.45
N ARG A 230 0.67 13.04 -15.07
CA ARG A 230 0.34 14.45 -15.36
C ARG A 230 0.10 15.37 -14.15
N LEU A 231 0.38 14.89 -12.94
CA LEU A 231 0.46 15.68 -11.70
C LEU A 231 1.91 16.09 -11.38
N ASP A 232 2.89 15.66 -12.17
CA ASP A 232 4.32 15.92 -12.00
C ASP A 232 4.65 17.41 -11.83
N GLY A 233 4.01 18.28 -12.62
CA GLY A 233 4.19 19.73 -12.51
C GLY A 233 3.73 20.30 -11.17
N LEU A 234 2.59 19.84 -10.66
CA LEU A 234 2.06 20.23 -9.36
C LEU A 234 2.93 19.71 -8.22
N LEU A 235 3.38 18.45 -8.32
CA LEU A 235 4.24 17.82 -7.32
C LEU A 235 5.61 18.51 -7.24
N ARG A 236 6.20 18.91 -8.38
CA ARG A 236 7.42 19.74 -8.41
C ARG A 236 7.21 21.12 -7.78
N ALA A 237 6.06 21.75 -8.03
CA ALA A 237 5.73 23.03 -7.41
C ALA A 237 5.57 22.93 -5.89
N ARG A 238 5.13 21.77 -5.39
CA ARG A 238 4.99 21.44 -3.96
C ARG A 238 6.15 20.61 -3.39
N ARG A 239 7.32 20.58 -4.04
CA ARG A 239 8.43 19.69 -3.68
C ARG A 239 8.90 19.84 -2.22
N ASP A 240 8.82 21.05 -1.68
CA ASP A 240 9.30 21.38 -0.33
C ASP A 240 8.32 20.88 0.75
N ASP A 241 7.07 20.61 0.37
CA ASP A 241 6.03 20.01 1.22
C ASP A 241 5.86 18.50 0.95
N LEU A 242 6.64 17.93 0.03
CA LEU A 242 6.52 16.54 -0.41
C LEU A 242 7.59 15.66 0.26
N LEU A 243 7.15 14.68 1.06
CA LEU A 243 8.02 13.74 1.75
C LEU A 243 7.83 12.31 1.24
N GLY A 244 8.92 11.56 1.11
CA GLY A 244 8.88 10.11 0.87
C GLY A 244 9.14 9.37 2.17
N ILE A 245 8.12 8.69 2.71
CA ILE A 245 8.23 7.89 3.93
C ILE A 245 7.95 6.44 3.56
N LEU A 246 8.98 5.62 3.64
CA LEU A 246 8.90 4.20 3.29
C LEU A 246 7.89 3.46 4.18
N ASN A 247 7.06 2.59 3.60
CA ASN A 247 6.17 1.73 4.40
C ASN A 247 6.95 0.64 5.15
N GLY A 248 6.29 0.04 6.15
CA GLY A 248 6.73 -1.19 6.80
C GLY A 248 5.78 -2.35 6.52
N ILE A 249 6.08 -3.49 7.12
CA ILE A 249 5.18 -4.65 7.20
C ILE A 249 4.76 -4.89 8.66
N ASP A 250 3.62 -5.55 8.84
CA ASP A 250 3.22 -6.10 10.14
C ASP A 250 4.14 -7.29 10.45
N ASP A 251 5.15 -7.06 11.28
CA ASP A 251 6.18 -8.05 11.64
C ASP A 251 5.70 -9.06 12.69
N GLU A 252 4.51 -8.86 13.27
CA GLU A 252 3.83 -9.85 14.11
C GLU A 252 3.05 -10.85 13.24
N PHE A 253 2.38 -10.35 12.19
CA PHE A 253 1.65 -11.19 11.22
C PHE A 253 2.59 -11.93 10.26
N TYR A 254 3.63 -11.26 9.76
CA TYR A 254 4.65 -11.83 8.87
C TYR A 254 5.90 -12.25 9.65
N ASN A 255 5.75 -13.29 10.48
CA ASN A 255 6.83 -13.77 11.34
C ASN A 255 7.14 -15.27 11.14
N PRO A 256 8.26 -15.65 10.50
CA PRO A 256 8.58 -17.06 10.27
C PRO A 256 8.74 -17.89 11.56
N GLU A 257 8.91 -17.25 12.72
CA GLU A 257 9.04 -17.92 14.02
C GLU A 257 7.69 -18.37 14.60
N THR A 258 6.61 -17.67 14.26
CA THR A 258 5.26 -17.89 14.85
C THR A 258 4.16 -18.08 13.82
N ASP A 259 4.48 -17.98 12.52
CA ASP A 259 3.51 -18.07 11.45
C ASP A 259 2.86 -19.46 11.37
N PRO A 260 1.53 -19.56 11.63
CA PRO A 260 0.83 -20.83 11.72
C PRO A 260 0.60 -21.48 10.35
N PHE A 261 0.84 -20.77 9.24
CA PHE A 261 0.65 -21.30 7.90
C PHE A 261 1.84 -22.11 7.39
N LEU A 262 2.98 -22.06 8.10
CA LEU A 262 4.22 -22.71 7.69
C LEU A 262 4.23 -24.19 8.03
N ALA A 263 4.87 -24.99 7.15
CA ALA A 263 5.10 -26.40 7.43
C ALA A 263 6.10 -26.59 8.58
N ALA A 264 7.06 -25.68 8.70
CA ALA A 264 7.97 -25.60 9.84
C ALA A 264 8.33 -24.14 10.11
N THR A 265 8.10 -23.67 11.33
CA THR A 265 8.60 -22.36 11.78
C THR A 265 10.12 -22.36 11.91
N TYR A 266 10.73 -21.18 11.77
CA TYR A 266 12.18 -20.98 11.82
C TYR A 266 12.53 -19.53 12.15
N SER A 267 13.76 -19.33 12.63
CA SER A 267 14.37 -18.03 12.91
C SER A 267 15.63 -17.85 12.05
N VAL A 268 16.26 -16.68 12.15
CA VAL A 268 17.57 -16.43 11.51
C VAL A 268 18.65 -17.46 11.92
N HIS A 269 18.54 -17.99 13.14
CA HIS A 269 19.47 -18.97 13.71
C HIS A 269 19.12 -20.42 13.33
N THR A 270 17.90 -20.67 12.84
CA THR A 270 17.42 -22.00 12.42
C THR A 270 16.94 -22.02 10.98
N ARG A 271 17.53 -21.14 10.14
CA ARG A 271 17.16 -20.90 8.74
C ARG A 271 17.27 -22.15 7.86
N GLU A 272 18.06 -23.15 8.24
CA GLU A 272 18.13 -24.46 7.58
C GLU A 272 16.78 -25.18 7.54
N ARG A 273 15.89 -24.92 8.51
CA ARG A 273 14.52 -25.46 8.54
C ARG A 273 13.66 -24.93 7.39
N LYS A 274 14.05 -23.83 6.73
CA LYS A 274 13.40 -23.31 5.52
C LYS A 274 13.29 -24.37 4.41
N LYS A 275 14.24 -25.31 4.34
CA LYS A 275 14.19 -26.46 3.41
C LYS A 275 12.94 -27.34 3.57
N LEU A 276 12.40 -27.45 4.78
CA LEU A 276 11.14 -28.17 5.02
C LEU A 276 9.95 -27.46 4.36
N ASN A 277 9.92 -26.13 4.43
CA ASN A 277 8.90 -25.32 3.75
C ASN A 277 9.06 -25.41 2.22
N LYS A 278 10.30 -25.43 1.72
CA LYS A 278 10.58 -25.61 0.29
C LYS A 278 10.04 -26.94 -0.24
N ARG A 279 10.33 -28.06 0.42
CA ARG A 279 9.79 -29.38 0.03
C ARG A 279 8.27 -29.44 0.12
N ALA A 280 7.69 -28.84 1.17
CA ALA A 280 6.23 -28.76 1.31
C ALA A 280 5.60 -27.95 0.16
N LEU A 281 6.23 -26.84 -0.25
CA LEU A 281 5.81 -26.02 -1.37
C LEU A 281 5.91 -26.79 -2.70
N GLN A 282 7.04 -27.46 -2.95
CA GLN A 282 7.24 -28.31 -4.14
C GLN A 282 6.15 -29.38 -4.22
N ARG A 283 5.93 -30.12 -3.14
CA ARG A 283 4.88 -31.15 -3.07
C ARG A 283 3.49 -30.58 -3.33
N ARG A 284 3.18 -29.41 -2.77
CA ARG A 284 1.87 -28.76 -2.95
C ARG A 284 1.59 -28.42 -4.42
N PHE A 285 2.61 -28.02 -5.16
CA PHE A 285 2.50 -27.71 -6.58
C PHE A 285 2.76 -28.91 -7.51
N GLY A 286 2.97 -30.12 -6.95
CA GLY A 286 3.29 -31.31 -7.72
C GLY A 286 4.68 -31.29 -8.38
N LEU A 287 5.56 -30.40 -7.92
CA LEU A 287 6.92 -30.26 -8.43
C LEU A 287 7.85 -31.31 -7.80
N PRO A 288 8.92 -31.73 -8.49
CA PRO A 288 9.96 -32.59 -7.91
C PRO A 288 10.56 -31.98 -6.63
N GLU A 289 10.57 -32.77 -5.55
CA GLU A 289 11.15 -32.37 -4.26
C GLU A 289 12.69 -32.36 -4.35
N ARG A 290 13.26 -31.19 -4.66
CA ARG A 290 14.69 -30.98 -4.90
C ARG A 290 15.22 -29.83 -4.06
N ASP A 291 16.13 -30.11 -3.14
CA ASP A 291 16.78 -29.07 -2.32
C ASP A 291 17.77 -28.24 -3.14
N ASP A 292 18.39 -28.85 -4.14
CA ASP A 292 19.42 -28.27 -5.01
C ASP A 292 18.84 -27.35 -6.09
N ALA A 293 17.59 -27.57 -6.51
CA ALA A 293 16.92 -26.74 -7.51
C ALA A 293 16.31 -25.49 -6.83
N PRO A 294 16.76 -24.26 -7.14
CA PRO A 294 16.17 -23.04 -6.58
C PRO A 294 14.71 -22.86 -7.01
N VAL A 295 13.87 -22.45 -6.06
CA VAL A 295 12.48 -22.06 -6.31
C VAL A 295 12.42 -20.53 -6.41
N VAL A 296 12.11 -20.04 -7.60
CA VAL A 296 11.77 -18.63 -7.86
C VAL A 296 10.26 -18.49 -7.71
N ALA A 297 9.80 -17.50 -6.96
CA ALA A 297 8.38 -17.29 -6.72
C ALA A 297 7.91 -15.89 -7.08
N MET A 298 6.63 -15.80 -7.42
CA MET A 298 5.90 -14.55 -7.63
C MET A 298 4.57 -14.63 -6.90
N VAL A 299 4.29 -13.65 -6.04
CA VAL A 299 2.96 -13.42 -5.47
C VAL A 299 2.53 -12.03 -5.92
N THR A 300 1.61 -11.95 -6.88
CA THR A 300 1.31 -10.68 -7.56
C THR A 300 -0.09 -10.60 -8.14
N ARG A 301 -0.62 -9.37 -8.27
CA ARG A 301 -1.70 -9.12 -9.23
C ARG A 301 -1.16 -9.36 -10.64
N MET A 302 -1.94 -10.02 -11.49
CA MET A 302 -1.51 -10.34 -12.84
C MET A 302 -1.85 -9.20 -13.80
N THR A 303 -1.06 -8.12 -13.76
CA THR A 303 -1.26 -6.93 -14.61
C THR A 303 0.04 -6.51 -15.27
N ALA A 304 -0.06 -5.71 -16.34
CA ALA A 304 1.12 -5.17 -17.05
C ALA A 304 2.03 -4.36 -16.12
N GLN A 305 1.45 -3.63 -15.16
CA GLN A 305 2.17 -2.89 -14.12
C GLN A 305 3.19 -3.76 -13.39
N LYS A 306 2.88 -5.04 -13.17
CA LYS A 306 3.72 -5.96 -12.39
C LYS A 306 4.83 -6.62 -13.21
N GLY A 307 5.07 -6.13 -14.43
CA GLY A 307 6.20 -6.53 -15.26
C GLY A 307 6.07 -7.93 -15.84
N LEU A 308 4.86 -8.50 -15.86
CA LEU A 308 4.63 -9.84 -16.38
C LEU A 308 4.95 -9.94 -17.87
N ASP A 309 4.83 -8.84 -18.62
CA ASP A 309 5.28 -8.78 -20.02
C ASP A 309 6.77 -9.17 -20.15
N LEU A 310 7.64 -8.74 -19.21
CA LEU A 310 9.05 -9.15 -19.18
C LEU A 310 9.19 -10.66 -18.98
N VAL A 311 8.46 -11.22 -18.02
CA VAL A 311 8.48 -12.67 -17.71
C VAL A 311 8.01 -13.49 -18.90
N THR A 312 6.91 -13.10 -19.54
CA THR A 312 6.39 -13.79 -20.73
C THR A 312 7.38 -13.75 -21.90
N CYS A 313 8.12 -12.65 -22.07
CA CYS A 313 9.04 -12.46 -23.18
C CYS A 313 10.23 -13.42 -23.15
N VAL A 314 10.77 -13.75 -21.97
CA VAL A 314 11.94 -14.63 -21.81
C VAL A 314 11.60 -15.95 -21.09
N PHE A 315 10.33 -16.33 -21.07
CA PHE A 315 9.86 -17.44 -20.25
C PHE A 315 10.55 -18.77 -20.61
N HIS A 316 10.67 -19.05 -21.91
CA HIS A 316 11.31 -20.28 -22.37
C HIS A 316 12.81 -20.31 -22.04
N ASP A 317 13.49 -19.16 -22.04
CA ASP A 317 14.88 -19.07 -21.60
C ASP A 317 15.01 -19.30 -20.08
N LEU A 318 14.08 -18.80 -19.28
CA LEU A 318 14.01 -19.11 -17.84
C LEU A 318 13.85 -20.61 -17.61
N MET A 319 13.03 -21.29 -18.42
CA MET A 319 12.81 -22.73 -18.30
C MET A 319 14.00 -23.58 -18.77
N GLN A 320 15.01 -23.00 -19.44
CA GLN A 320 16.27 -23.68 -19.72
C GLN A 320 17.19 -23.75 -18.49
N GLU A 321 17.01 -22.83 -17.52
CA GLU A 321 17.76 -22.86 -16.27
C GLU A 321 17.31 -24.01 -15.36
N GLU A 322 18.21 -24.45 -14.48
CA GLU A 322 17.88 -25.42 -13.44
C GLU A 322 17.19 -24.74 -12.26
N MET A 323 15.91 -24.37 -12.46
CA MET A 323 15.08 -23.75 -11.45
C MET A 323 13.63 -24.23 -11.55
N GLN A 324 12.87 -23.98 -10.50
CA GLN A 324 11.42 -24.08 -10.46
C GLN A 324 10.80 -22.69 -10.33
N LEU A 325 9.64 -22.49 -10.92
CA LEU A 325 8.86 -21.25 -10.86
C LEU A 325 7.51 -21.53 -10.20
N VAL A 326 7.20 -20.77 -9.15
CA VAL A 326 5.89 -20.80 -8.48
C VAL A 326 5.21 -19.44 -8.62
N VAL A 327 3.98 -19.41 -9.13
CA VAL A 327 3.20 -18.17 -9.31
C VAL A 327 1.87 -18.27 -8.58
N LEU A 328 1.58 -17.28 -7.75
CA LEU A 328 0.29 -17.05 -7.11
C LEU A 328 -0.23 -15.68 -7.51
N GLY A 329 -1.40 -15.61 -8.13
CA GLY A 329 -1.96 -14.33 -8.56
C GLY A 329 -3.23 -14.43 -9.36
N THR A 330 -3.88 -13.30 -9.62
CA THR A 330 -5.04 -13.18 -10.52
C THR A 330 -5.08 -11.76 -11.09
N GLY A 331 -5.72 -11.57 -12.24
CA GLY A 331 -5.79 -10.27 -12.93
C GLY A 331 -6.21 -10.41 -14.39
N ASP A 332 -5.41 -9.83 -15.29
CA ASP A 332 -5.67 -9.85 -16.72
C ASP A 332 -5.65 -11.28 -17.24
N TRP A 333 -6.74 -11.69 -17.89
CA TRP A 333 -6.93 -13.03 -18.45
C TRP A 333 -5.76 -13.50 -19.32
N ARG A 334 -5.11 -12.60 -20.07
CA ARG A 334 -3.95 -12.93 -20.92
C ARG A 334 -2.79 -13.54 -20.13
N PHE A 335 -2.54 -13.04 -18.92
CA PHE A 335 -1.46 -13.54 -18.07
C PHE A 335 -1.87 -14.81 -17.35
N GLU A 336 -3.11 -14.88 -16.85
CA GLU A 336 -3.65 -16.08 -16.22
C GLU A 336 -3.60 -17.27 -17.19
N GLN A 337 -4.02 -17.06 -18.43
CA GLN A 337 -3.99 -18.07 -19.48
C GLN A 337 -2.55 -18.47 -19.82
N PHE A 338 -1.64 -17.50 -19.98
CA PHE A 338 -0.23 -17.77 -20.26
C PHE A 338 0.40 -18.65 -19.20
N PHE A 339 0.29 -18.29 -17.91
CA PHE A 339 0.89 -19.07 -16.82
C PHE A 339 0.25 -20.45 -16.69
N SER A 340 -1.07 -20.57 -16.90
CA SER A 340 -1.75 -21.86 -16.91
C SER A 340 -1.23 -22.79 -18.03
N GLN A 341 -1.01 -22.24 -19.23
CA GLN A 341 -0.42 -22.99 -20.34
C GLN A 341 1.02 -23.40 -20.06
N MET A 342 1.82 -22.50 -19.45
CA MET A 342 3.20 -22.80 -19.10
C MET A 342 3.32 -23.85 -17.99
N ALA A 343 2.41 -23.87 -17.02
CA ALA A 343 2.32 -24.93 -16.02
C ALA A 343 2.05 -26.30 -16.67
N ALA A 344 1.19 -26.35 -17.70
CA ALA A 344 0.95 -27.57 -18.46
C ALA A 344 2.12 -27.99 -19.36
N ALA A 345 2.85 -27.02 -19.92
CA ALA A 345 4.01 -27.28 -20.79
C ALA A 345 5.26 -27.70 -20.02
N TYR A 346 5.41 -27.24 -18.77
CA TYR A 346 6.57 -27.50 -17.91
C TYR A 346 6.15 -28.02 -16.53
N PRO A 347 5.46 -29.17 -16.44
CA PRO A 347 4.84 -29.65 -15.20
C PRO A 347 5.85 -29.92 -14.08
N ASP A 348 7.10 -30.27 -14.42
CA ASP A 348 8.16 -30.53 -13.44
C ASP A 348 8.90 -29.25 -12.99
N LYS A 349 8.60 -28.10 -13.59
CA LYS A 349 9.27 -26.81 -13.28
C LYS A 349 8.32 -25.70 -12.87
N VAL A 350 7.05 -25.71 -13.28
CA VAL A 350 6.15 -24.57 -13.14
C VAL A 350 4.90 -24.95 -12.36
N GLY A 351 4.71 -24.31 -11.20
CA GLY A 351 3.50 -24.39 -10.39
C GLY A 351 2.74 -23.08 -10.40
N VAL A 352 1.43 -23.10 -10.67
CA VAL A 352 0.61 -21.88 -10.77
C VAL A 352 -0.68 -22.04 -9.99
N TYR A 353 -1.03 -21.01 -9.22
CA TYR A 353 -2.34 -20.87 -8.58
C TYR A 353 -2.96 -19.54 -9.03
N ILE A 354 -4.10 -19.64 -9.72
CA ILE A 354 -4.88 -18.47 -10.14
C ILE A 354 -5.91 -18.14 -9.06
N GLY A 355 -5.70 -17.02 -8.38
CA GLY A 355 -6.59 -16.54 -7.32
C GLY A 355 -5.86 -15.86 -6.16
N PHE A 356 -6.63 -15.47 -5.15
CA PHE A 356 -6.11 -14.95 -3.88
C PHE A 356 -6.15 -16.04 -2.81
N HIS A 357 -5.01 -16.30 -2.15
CA HIS A 357 -4.93 -17.34 -1.12
C HIS A 357 -3.86 -16.98 -0.06
N GLU A 358 -4.26 -16.26 0.99
CA GLU A 358 -3.34 -15.74 2.02
C GLU A 358 -2.44 -16.83 2.66
N PRO A 359 -2.95 -17.98 3.15
CA PRO A 359 -2.06 -19.02 3.69
C PRO A 359 -1.02 -19.56 2.69
N LEU A 360 -1.35 -19.56 1.40
CA LEU A 360 -0.44 -20.04 0.36
C LEU A 360 0.63 -18.99 0.06
N ALA A 361 0.30 -17.69 0.13
CA ALA A 361 1.29 -16.62 0.02
C ALA A 361 2.38 -16.76 1.10
N HIS A 362 1.99 -16.98 2.36
CA HIS A 362 2.93 -17.23 3.47
C HIS A 362 3.82 -18.46 3.21
N GLN A 363 3.22 -19.56 2.74
CA GLN A 363 3.97 -20.77 2.36
C GLN A 363 4.95 -20.52 1.21
N ILE A 364 4.58 -19.68 0.23
CA ILE A 364 5.45 -19.28 -0.86
C ILE A 364 6.62 -18.43 -0.34
N TYR A 365 6.35 -17.41 0.49
CA TYR A 365 7.42 -16.60 1.10
C TYR A 365 8.37 -17.46 1.95
N ALA A 366 7.87 -18.49 2.64
CA ALA A 366 8.71 -19.38 3.42
C ALA A 366 9.44 -20.45 2.59
N GLY A 367 8.83 -20.96 1.52
CA GLY A 367 9.37 -22.08 0.75
C GLY A 367 10.21 -21.70 -0.47
N ALA A 368 10.07 -20.49 -0.98
CA ALA A 368 10.87 -20.00 -2.10
C ALA A 368 12.29 -19.63 -1.67
N ASP A 369 13.23 -19.66 -2.62
CA ASP A 369 14.61 -19.19 -2.44
C ASP A 369 14.75 -17.76 -2.98
N LEU A 370 14.11 -17.48 -4.11
CA LEU A 370 14.12 -16.19 -4.80
C LEU A 370 12.69 -15.65 -4.96
N PHE A 371 12.52 -14.34 -4.86
CA PHE A 371 11.22 -13.69 -5.05
C PHE A 371 11.30 -12.63 -6.17
N LEU A 372 10.63 -12.87 -7.30
CA LEU A 372 10.75 -12.04 -8.49
C LEU A 372 9.68 -10.93 -8.50
N MET A 373 10.11 -9.67 -8.57
CA MET A 373 9.26 -8.47 -8.67
C MET A 373 9.75 -7.55 -9.80
N PRO A 374 9.39 -7.84 -11.07
CA PRO A 374 9.89 -7.10 -12.22
C PRO A 374 9.05 -5.86 -12.54
N SER A 375 8.42 -5.24 -11.53
CA SER A 375 7.41 -4.20 -11.69
C SER A 375 7.86 -3.03 -12.59
N LEU A 376 6.95 -2.57 -13.45
CA LEU A 376 7.13 -1.36 -14.27
C LEU A 376 7.22 -0.11 -13.39
N PHE A 377 6.40 -0.06 -12.35
CA PHE A 377 6.53 0.88 -11.24
C PHE A 377 5.95 0.24 -9.98
N GLU A 378 6.52 0.60 -8.83
CA GLU A 378 6.10 0.07 -7.54
C GLU A 378 6.22 1.16 -6.46
N PRO A 379 5.13 1.87 -6.11
CA PRO A 379 5.21 3.00 -5.19
C PRO A 379 5.95 2.67 -3.90
N CYS A 380 5.62 1.52 -3.29
CA CYS A 380 6.43 0.96 -2.21
C CYS A 380 6.79 -0.51 -2.48
N GLY A 381 5.76 -1.34 -2.66
CA GLY A 381 5.91 -2.81 -2.61
C GLY A 381 6.03 -3.27 -1.16
N LEU A 382 5.23 -4.26 -0.77
CA LEU A 382 5.35 -4.91 0.56
C LEU A 382 5.98 -6.30 0.45
N SER A 383 5.75 -6.98 -0.68
CA SER A 383 6.14 -8.38 -0.89
C SER A 383 7.66 -8.61 -0.81
N GLN A 384 8.50 -7.66 -1.22
CA GLN A 384 9.94 -7.76 -1.09
C GLN A 384 10.38 -7.71 0.38
N MET A 385 9.73 -6.88 1.21
CA MET A 385 10.01 -6.82 2.64
C MET A 385 9.57 -8.10 3.35
N ILE A 386 8.40 -8.64 2.96
CA ILE A 386 7.94 -9.95 3.45
C ILE A 386 8.91 -11.06 3.02
N ALA A 387 9.33 -11.08 1.75
CA ALA A 387 10.31 -12.05 1.25
C ALA A 387 11.63 -11.98 2.04
N LEU A 388 12.19 -10.78 2.22
CA LEU A 388 13.40 -10.56 3.01
C LEU A 388 13.26 -11.06 4.45
N ARG A 389 12.12 -10.77 5.09
CA ARG A 389 11.81 -11.22 6.46
C ARG A 389 11.79 -12.76 6.56
N TYR A 390 11.34 -13.44 5.53
CA TYR A 390 11.29 -14.91 5.42
C TYR A 390 12.58 -15.51 4.82
N GLY A 391 13.65 -14.71 4.65
CA GLY A 391 14.92 -15.18 4.08
C GLY A 391 14.80 -15.64 2.62
N THR A 392 13.78 -15.18 1.90
CA THR A 392 13.64 -15.34 0.45
C THR A 392 14.22 -14.10 -0.22
N ILE A 393 15.21 -14.29 -1.08
CA ILE A 393 16.00 -13.19 -1.59
C ILE A 393 15.28 -12.54 -2.79
N PRO A 394 14.94 -11.25 -2.73
CA PRO A 394 14.20 -10.62 -3.81
C PRO A 394 15.09 -10.32 -5.02
N ILE A 395 14.51 -10.48 -6.22
CA ILE A 395 15.03 -9.99 -7.49
C ILE A 395 14.05 -8.93 -7.98
N VAL A 396 14.49 -7.68 -8.04
CA VAL A 396 13.60 -6.54 -8.29
C VAL A 396 14.09 -5.67 -9.44
N ARG A 397 13.16 -4.93 -10.05
CA ARG A 397 13.54 -3.74 -10.81
C ARG A 397 13.79 -2.56 -9.87
N GLU A 398 14.78 -1.73 -10.17
CA GLU A 398 15.09 -0.49 -9.45
C GLU A 398 14.02 0.58 -9.73
N THR A 399 12.91 0.52 -9.00
CA THR A 399 11.83 1.49 -9.08
C THR A 399 11.10 1.65 -7.75
N GLY A 400 10.69 2.88 -7.44
CA GLY A 400 9.99 3.26 -6.22
C GLY A 400 10.55 2.59 -4.97
N GLY A 401 9.68 2.04 -4.13
CA GLY A 401 10.12 1.43 -2.86
C GLY A 401 10.93 0.15 -3.01
N LEU A 402 10.96 -0.50 -4.19
CA LEU A 402 11.86 -1.63 -4.43
C LEU A 402 13.32 -1.18 -4.38
N ASN A 403 13.61 -0.03 -4.98
CA ASN A 403 14.94 0.58 -4.95
C ASN A 403 15.37 1.01 -3.53
N ASP A 404 14.42 1.40 -2.69
CA ASP A 404 14.71 1.82 -1.31
C ASP A 404 14.88 0.64 -0.33
N THR A 405 14.31 -0.53 -0.65
CA THR A 405 14.26 -1.70 0.24
C THR A 405 15.23 -2.81 -0.15
N VAL A 406 15.55 -2.93 -1.44
CA VAL A 406 16.43 -3.97 -1.97
C VAL A 406 17.72 -3.36 -2.47
N GLN A 407 18.78 -3.61 -1.73
CA GLN A 407 20.15 -3.28 -2.12
C GLN A 407 20.75 -4.47 -2.86
N SER A 408 21.11 -4.24 -4.13
CA SER A 408 21.77 -5.26 -4.95
C SER A 408 23.01 -5.80 -4.26
N TYR A 409 23.15 -7.12 -4.24
CA TYR A 409 24.29 -7.79 -3.64
C TYR A 409 25.56 -7.36 -4.35
N ASN A 410 26.57 -6.96 -3.58
CA ASN A 410 27.88 -6.56 -4.06
C ASN A 410 28.90 -7.63 -3.68
N GLU A 411 29.46 -8.33 -4.68
CA GLU A 411 30.41 -9.43 -4.46
C GLU A 411 31.76 -9.00 -3.89
N PHE A 412 32.14 -7.72 -4.04
CA PHE A 412 33.42 -7.19 -3.54
C PHE A 412 33.34 -6.82 -2.07
N THR A 413 32.24 -6.19 -1.64
CA THR A 413 32.03 -5.81 -0.23
C THR A 413 31.28 -6.88 0.57
N GLY A 414 30.59 -7.78 -0.13
CA GLY A 414 29.69 -8.77 0.45
C GLY A 414 28.40 -8.15 0.99
N GLU A 415 28.10 -6.87 0.74
CA GLU A 415 26.90 -6.16 1.19
C GLU A 415 25.69 -6.38 0.26
N GLY A 416 24.52 -5.87 0.65
CA GLY A 416 23.26 -6.04 -0.08
C GLY A 416 22.40 -7.20 0.43
N ASN A 417 21.11 -7.14 0.12
CA ASN A 417 20.08 -8.06 0.61
C ASN A 417 19.22 -8.67 -0.51
N GLY A 418 19.48 -8.35 -1.77
CA GLY A 418 18.79 -8.92 -2.92
C GLY A 418 19.56 -8.72 -4.22
N PHE A 419 18.85 -8.85 -5.34
CA PHE A 419 19.39 -8.58 -6.67
C PHE A 419 18.50 -7.56 -7.36
N SER A 420 19.10 -6.63 -8.08
CA SER A 420 18.37 -5.57 -8.77
C SER A 420 18.81 -5.43 -10.23
N PHE A 421 17.90 -4.90 -11.06
CA PHE A 421 18.19 -4.47 -12.42
C PHE A 421 17.49 -3.15 -12.72
N THR A 422 18.12 -2.31 -13.55
CA THR A 422 17.68 -0.92 -13.75
C THR A 422 16.61 -0.78 -14.84
N ASN A 423 16.88 -1.31 -16.04
CA ASN A 423 16.01 -1.08 -17.19
C ASN A 423 14.79 -1.99 -17.16
N PHE A 424 13.64 -1.48 -17.64
CA PHE A 424 12.46 -2.32 -17.87
C PHE A 424 12.66 -3.16 -19.15
N ASN A 425 13.55 -4.16 -19.06
CA ASN A 425 13.99 -5.01 -20.15
C ASN A 425 14.03 -6.48 -19.71
N ALA A 426 13.50 -7.37 -20.55
CA ALA A 426 13.35 -8.78 -20.20
C ALA A 426 14.69 -9.52 -20.12
N HIS A 427 15.69 -9.12 -20.93
CA HIS A 427 17.02 -9.71 -20.92
C HIS A 427 17.86 -9.22 -19.74
N ASP A 428 17.72 -7.97 -19.32
CA ASP A 428 18.34 -7.46 -18.07
C ASP A 428 17.82 -8.22 -16.84
N MET A 429 16.50 -8.47 -16.81
CA MET A 429 15.87 -9.30 -15.80
C MET A 429 16.41 -10.74 -15.83
N LEU A 430 16.46 -11.37 -17.01
CA LEU A 430 17.00 -12.72 -17.18
C LEU A 430 18.45 -12.83 -16.73
N TYR A 431 19.29 -11.86 -17.10
CA TYR A 431 20.69 -11.78 -16.66
C TYR A 431 20.79 -11.74 -15.13
N THR A 432 19.94 -10.94 -14.50
CA THR A 432 19.91 -10.78 -13.04
C THR A 432 19.43 -12.04 -12.33
N ILE A 433 18.45 -12.75 -12.91
CA ILE A 433 18.02 -14.06 -12.42
C ILE A 433 19.18 -15.05 -12.51
N ARG A 434 19.86 -15.15 -13.65
CA ARG A 434 21.05 -16.01 -13.82
C ARG A 434 22.15 -15.68 -12.82
N ARG A 435 22.39 -14.39 -12.55
CA ARG A 435 23.33 -13.93 -11.52
C ARG A 435 22.90 -14.42 -10.13
N ALA A 436 21.63 -14.29 -9.77
CA ALA A 436 21.12 -14.77 -8.49
C ALA A 436 21.27 -16.30 -8.35
N LEU A 437 20.96 -17.06 -9.41
CA LEU A 437 21.13 -18.51 -9.47
C LEU A 437 22.60 -18.94 -9.31
N SER A 438 23.56 -18.18 -9.84
CA SER A 438 24.99 -18.49 -9.70
C SER A 438 25.49 -18.32 -8.26
N PHE A 439 24.94 -17.36 -7.50
CA PHE A 439 25.22 -17.19 -6.07
C PHE A 439 24.47 -18.19 -5.19
N TYR A 440 23.27 -18.62 -5.59
CA TYR A 440 22.55 -19.71 -4.91
C TYR A 440 23.40 -20.99 -4.84
N ARG A 441 24.16 -21.27 -5.91
CA ARG A 441 25.10 -22.42 -5.99
C ARG A 441 26.35 -22.26 -5.11
N GLN A 442 26.49 -21.14 -4.38
CA GLN A 442 27.61 -20.87 -3.46
C GLN A 442 27.08 -20.81 -2.01
N PRO A 443 27.03 -21.94 -1.28
CA PRO A 443 26.31 -22.03 0.00
C PRO A 443 26.76 -21.01 1.05
N SER A 444 28.07 -20.76 1.15
CA SER A 444 28.61 -19.82 2.14
C SER A 444 28.22 -18.36 1.87
N VAL A 445 28.08 -17.98 0.60
CA VAL A 445 27.62 -16.65 0.19
C VAL A 445 26.12 -16.55 0.42
N TRP A 446 25.37 -17.55 -0.04
CA TRP A 446 23.92 -17.60 0.06
C TRP A 446 23.41 -17.53 1.50
N GLU A 447 24.05 -18.27 2.41
CA GLU A 447 23.69 -18.25 3.83
C GLU A 447 23.89 -16.87 4.47
N ARG A 448 24.99 -16.18 4.15
CA ARG A 448 25.22 -14.82 4.65
C ARG A 448 24.21 -13.83 4.08
N LEU A 449 23.83 -13.99 2.81
CA LEU A 449 22.83 -13.15 2.16
C LEU A 449 21.45 -13.33 2.81
N MET A 450 21.01 -14.57 3.03
CA MET A 450 19.76 -14.88 3.77
C MET A 450 19.78 -14.36 5.20
N GLU A 451 20.89 -14.54 5.92
CA GLU A 451 21.02 -14.02 7.29
C GLU A 451 20.90 -12.51 7.33
N ARG A 452 21.54 -11.78 6.42
CA ARG A 452 21.40 -10.32 6.33
C ARG A 452 19.97 -9.92 5.99
N ALA A 453 19.36 -10.59 5.01
CA ALA A 453 17.96 -10.34 4.64
C ALA A 453 17.05 -10.46 5.87
N MET A 454 17.14 -11.55 6.64
CA MET A 454 16.26 -11.77 7.80
C MET A 454 16.52 -10.83 8.99
N ARG A 455 17.73 -10.28 9.12
CA ARG A 455 18.11 -9.34 10.20
C ARG A 455 17.69 -7.89 9.93
N GLY A 456 17.25 -7.56 8.73
CA GLY A 456 16.78 -6.21 8.41
C GLY A 456 15.54 -5.82 9.20
N ASP A 457 15.43 -4.53 9.55
CA ASP A 457 14.22 -3.97 10.14
C ASP A 457 13.29 -3.50 9.02
N TYR A 458 12.23 -4.28 8.78
CA TYR A 458 11.17 -3.97 7.81
C TYR A 458 9.87 -3.58 8.50
N SER A 459 9.89 -3.35 9.82
CA SER A 459 8.70 -3.03 10.60
C SER A 459 8.23 -1.58 10.38
N TRP A 460 6.99 -1.31 10.77
CA TRP A 460 6.44 0.06 10.78
C TRP A 460 7.10 1.00 11.79
N ARG A 461 7.95 0.50 12.70
CA ARG A 461 8.56 1.30 13.78
C ARG A 461 9.37 2.46 13.24
N ARG A 462 10.17 2.23 12.19
CA ARG A 462 10.97 3.29 11.55
C ARG A 462 10.06 4.34 10.90
N SER A 463 9.09 3.90 10.11
CA SER A 463 8.15 4.76 9.40
C SER A 463 7.31 5.60 10.36
N ALA A 464 6.82 5.01 11.45
CA ALA A 464 6.05 5.70 12.47
C ALA A 464 6.82 6.86 13.13
N ARG A 465 8.14 6.70 13.35
CA ARG A 465 8.98 7.80 13.84
C ARG A 465 9.08 8.94 12.83
N GLU A 466 9.20 8.64 11.54
CA GLU A 466 9.24 9.67 10.49
C GLU A 466 7.90 10.39 10.34
N TYR A 467 6.78 9.67 10.38
CA TYR A 467 5.44 10.28 10.41
C TYR A 467 5.26 11.16 11.65
N ARG A 468 5.66 10.69 12.83
CA ARG A 468 5.59 11.50 14.06
C ARG A 468 6.40 12.79 13.94
N LYS A 469 7.61 12.75 13.37
CA LYS A 469 8.42 13.95 13.11
C LYS A 469 7.70 14.92 12.16
N ALA A 470 7.08 14.40 11.10
CA ALA A 470 6.31 15.21 10.15
C ALA A 470 5.12 15.91 10.84
N TYR A 471 4.42 15.20 11.73
CA TYR A 471 3.31 15.76 12.51
C TYR A 471 3.79 16.87 13.45
N GLU A 472 4.87 16.64 14.18
CA GLU A 472 5.46 17.63 15.11
C GLU A 472 5.93 18.89 14.37
N GLN A 473 6.50 18.75 13.16
CA GLN A 473 6.92 19.88 12.33
C GLN A 473 5.72 20.72 11.87
N LEU A 474 4.60 20.07 11.52
CA LEU A 474 3.41 20.75 11.04
C LEU A 474 2.75 21.59 12.15
N ASN A 475 2.68 21.05 13.37
CA ASN A 475 2.11 21.77 14.51
C ASN A 475 2.94 22.99 14.90
N LYS A 476 4.28 22.89 14.91
CA LYS A 476 5.17 24.03 15.22
C LYS A 476 5.05 25.20 14.24
N LYS A 477 4.91 24.91 12.93
CA LYS A 477 4.67 25.95 11.91
C LYS A 477 3.37 26.71 12.16
N GLY A 478 2.36 26.07 12.75
CA GLY A 478 1.11 26.70 13.16
C GLY A 478 1.28 27.68 14.32
N GLU A 479 2.04 27.29 15.35
CA GLU A 479 2.33 28.12 16.53
C GLU A 479 3.15 29.37 16.16
N ASP A 480 4.18 29.23 15.33
CA ASP A 480 5.03 30.36 14.91
C ASP A 480 4.29 31.38 14.03
N ALA A 481 3.26 30.95 13.28
CA ALA A 481 2.43 31.84 12.48
C ALA A 481 1.44 32.64 13.35
N LEU A 482 0.94 32.06 14.44
CA LEU A 482 0.05 32.72 15.41
C LEU A 482 0.77 33.76 16.28
N VAL A 483 2.07 33.57 16.54
CA VAL A 483 2.89 34.52 17.33
C VAL A 483 3.32 35.76 16.51
N ARG A 484 3.22 35.69 15.18
CA ARG A 484 3.66 36.75 14.25
C ARG A 484 2.53 37.52 13.57
N GLY A 485 1.27 37.14 13.78
CA GLY A 485 0.08 37.87 13.35
C GLY A 485 -0.52 38.67 14.50
#